data_AF-A0AB38QWX0-F1
#
_entry.id   AF-A0AB38QWX0-F1
#
_cell.length_a   1.000
_cell.length_b   1.000
_cell.length_c   1.000
_cell.angle_alpha   90.00
_cell.angle_beta   90.00
_cell.angle_gamma   90.00
#
_symmetry.space_group_name_H-M   'P 1'
#
loop_
_entity.id
_entity.type
_entity.pdbx_description
1 polymer ?
#
loop_
_entity_poly.entity_id
_entity_poly.type
_entity_poly.pdbx_seq_one_letter_code
_entity_poly.pdbx_strand_id
1 'polypeptide(L)'
;MKKIIKIGIGVFGIVAFGIGLLIFVFLQSMKADEDEVKKVKIQAQEYIKNTFKDEIVIYDTLFDNMGNFPTFDYAAKAENKKDNTQFLIYYNEETKQMEDTYIAEKWEKELENNIRPYIEQKLGTLDEFWVEYDERAGITYNVNPNKPSSYKEYDAAPTILISVPRKPDKKDEEILNEIVAFLQKDVGLKHGTVSMSYIKNGAPLDDKEWFKTF
;
A
#
# COMPACT_ATOMS: atom_id res chain seq x y z
N MET A 1 5.37 54.11 25.76
CA MET A 1 4.62 53.21 24.84
C MET A 1 3.13 53.31 25.11
N LYS A 2 2.31 53.55 24.08
CA LYS A 2 0.84 53.64 24.20
C LYS A 2 0.29 52.29 24.70
N LYS A 3 -0.71 52.31 25.60
CA LYS A 3 -1.35 51.13 26.22
C LYS A 3 -1.76 50.07 25.19
N ILE A 4 -2.21 50.52 24.02
CA ILE A 4 -2.62 49.70 22.87
C ILE A 4 -1.47 48.85 22.31
N ILE A 5 -0.24 49.39 22.23
CA ILE A 5 0.94 48.66 21.72
C ILE A 5 1.32 47.52 22.69
N LYS A 6 1.23 47.76 24.01
CA LYS A 6 1.49 46.72 25.02
C LYS A 6 0.48 45.58 24.96
N ILE A 7 -0.80 45.91 24.74
CA ILE A 7 -1.87 44.91 24.57
C ILE A 7 -1.63 44.10 23.28
N GLY A 8 -1.29 44.76 22.18
CA GLY A 8 -0.98 44.10 20.91
C GLY A 8 0.20 43.12 21.00
N ILE A 9 1.30 43.51 21.66
CA ILE A 9 2.46 42.62 21.89
C ILE A 9 2.06 41.43 22.78
N GLY A 10 1.25 41.66 23.81
CA GLY A 10 0.76 40.58 24.69
C GLY A 10 -0.09 39.55 23.94
N VAL A 11 -1.05 40.02 23.13
CA VAL A 11 -1.89 39.14 22.30
C VAL A 11 -1.05 38.38 21.27
N PHE A 12 -0.12 39.05 20.60
CA PHE A 12 0.79 38.41 19.65
C PHE A 12 1.65 37.33 20.33
N GLY A 13 2.18 37.61 21.53
CA GLY A 13 2.95 36.64 22.30
C GLY A 13 2.14 35.39 22.66
N ILE A 14 0.88 35.55 23.07
CA ILE A 14 -0.02 34.42 23.36
C ILE A 14 -0.29 33.59 22.11
N VAL A 15 -0.57 34.25 20.97
CA VAL A 15 -0.81 33.55 19.70
C VAL A 15 0.43 32.80 19.23
N ALA A 16 1.61 33.45 19.25
CA ALA A 16 2.87 32.83 18.86
C ALA A 16 3.22 31.65 19.76
N PHE A 17 2.99 31.77 21.07
CA PHE A 17 3.18 30.67 22.02
C PHE A 17 2.22 29.51 21.74
N GLY A 18 0.94 29.80 21.47
CA GLY A 18 -0.05 28.79 21.10
C GLY A 18 0.33 28.03 19.83
N ILE A 19 0.76 28.74 18.78
CA ILE A 19 1.25 28.13 17.53
C ILE A 19 2.49 27.27 17.81
N GLY A 20 3.45 27.77 18.60
CA GLY A 20 4.65 27.01 18.97
C GLY A 20 4.33 25.71 19.71
N LEU A 21 3.36 25.75 20.63
CA LEU A 21 2.92 24.57 21.37
C LEU A 21 2.23 23.55 20.45
N LEU A 22 1.37 24.00 19.53
CA LEU A 22 0.74 23.13 18.54
C LEU A 22 1.76 22.43 17.64
N ILE A 23 2.75 23.18 17.14
CA ILE A 23 3.85 22.61 16.34
C ILE A 23 4.63 21.58 17.15
N PHE A 24 4.93 21.87 18.42
CA PHE A 24 5.65 20.94 19.28
C PHE A 24 4.87 19.63 19.51
N VAL A 25 3.58 19.71 19.84
CA VAL A 25 2.72 18.53 20.03
C VAL A 25 2.64 17.71 18.74
N PHE A 26 2.47 18.37 17.60
CA PHE A 26 2.45 17.71 16.29
C PHE A 26 3.75 16.96 16.01
N LEU A 27 4.91 17.60 16.19
CA LEU A 27 6.22 16.96 15.99
C LEU A 27 6.48 15.79 16.94
N GLN A 28 5.93 15.81 18.16
CA GLN A 28 6.02 14.66 19.06
C GLN A 28 5.09 13.52 18.63
N SER A 29 3.87 13.82 18.16
CA SER A 29 2.93 12.81 17.68
C SER A 29 3.42 12.04 16.44
N MET A 30 4.34 12.62 15.67
CA MET A 30 4.95 11.95 14.52
C MET A 30 6.05 10.96 14.89
N LYS A 31 6.45 10.88 16.16
CA LYS A 31 7.50 9.95 16.60
C LYS A 31 6.90 8.63 17.01
N ALA A 32 7.51 7.56 16.54
CA ALA A 32 7.20 6.22 17.01
C ALA A 32 7.51 6.09 18.51
N ASP A 33 6.59 5.45 19.23
CA ASP A 33 6.81 5.06 20.62
C ASP A 33 7.81 3.89 20.67
N GLU A 34 8.90 4.06 21.42
CA GLU A 34 9.96 3.04 21.48
C GLU A 34 9.49 1.71 22.08
N ASP A 35 8.52 1.73 23.00
CA ASP A 35 8.03 0.53 23.65
C ASP A 35 7.05 -0.21 22.75
N GLU A 36 6.20 0.49 21.98
CA GLU A 36 5.39 -0.14 20.93
C GLU A 36 6.27 -0.71 19.80
N VAL A 37 7.35 -0.02 19.41
CA VAL A 37 8.34 -0.54 18.44
C VAL A 37 9.00 -1.82 18.95
N LYS A 38 9.36 -1.90 20.25
CA LYS A 38 9.92 -3.13 20.83
C LYS A 38 8.87 -4.25 20.85
N LYS A 39 7.65 -3.94 21.26
CA LYS A 39 6.52 -4.88 21.36
C LYS A 39 6.20 -5.50 20.01
N VAL A 40 6.03 -4.70 18.94
CA VAL A 40 5.72 -5.23 17.61
C VAL A 40 6.84 -6.12 17.07
N LYS A 41 8.12 -5.79 17.35
CA LYS A 41 9.25 -6.65 16.97
C LYS A 41 9.21 -8.01 17.68
N ILE A 42 8.94 -8.02 18.99
CA ILE A 42 8.83 -9.27 19.77
C ILE A 42 7.67 -10.12 19.26
N GLN A 43 6.49 -9.52 19.07
CA GLN A 43 5.31 -10.21 18.56
C GLN A 43 5.54 -10.77 17.15
N ALA A 44 6.16 -9.99 16.27
CA ALA A 44 6.49 -10.43 14.92
C ALA A 44 7.51 -11.57 14.91
N GLN A 45 8.53 -11.53 15.78
CA GLN A 45 9.49 -12.63 15.92
C GLN A 45 8.81 -13.94 16.34
N GLU A 46 7.88 -13.87 17.30
CA GLU A 46 7.11 -15.03 17.74
C GLU A 46 6.20 -15.55 16.61
N TYR A 47 5.50 -14.64 15.92
CA TYR A 47 4.66 -14.98 14.77
C TYR A 47 5.47 -15.68 13.67
N ILE A 48 6.62 -15.11 13.28
CA ILE A 48 7.50 -15.68 12.26
C ILE A 48 7.86 -17.12 12.58
N LYS A 49 8.28 -17.38 13.83
CA LYS A 49 8.70 -18.72 14.29
C LYS A 49 7.58 -19.76 14.17
N ASN A 50 6.34 -19.34 14.33
CA ASN A 50 5.17 -20.23 14.32
C ASN A 50 4.56 -20.39 12.92
N THR A 51 4.72 -19.40 12.05
CA THR A 51 4.03 -19.32 10.74
C THR A 51 4.92 -19.73 9.57
N PHE A 52 6.20 -19.36 9.58
CA PHE A 52 7.11 -19.53 8.44
C PHE A 52 8.20 -20.56 8.69
N LYS A 53 8.48 -21.37 7.67
CA LYS A 53 9.60 -22.32 7.61
C LYS A 53 10.83 -21.72 6.93
N ASP A 54 10.61 -20.78 6.02
CA ASP A 54 11.67 -20.06 5.33
C ASP A 54 12.29 -19.00 6.27
N GLU A 55 13.49 -18.54 5.95
CA GLU A 55 14.17 -17.49 6.72
C GLU A 55 13.51 -16.13 6.47
N ILE A 56 12.84 -15.60 7.50
CA ILE A 56 12.25 -14.26 7.50
C ILE A 56 13.11 -13.33 8.36
N VAL A 57 13.50 -12.19 7.80
CA VAL A 57 14.31 -11.18 8.49
C VAL A 57 13.49 -9.92 8.70
N ILE A 58 13.28 -9.54 9.96
CA ILE A 58 12.77 -8.22 10.32
C ILE A 58 13.90 -7.21 10.15
N TYR A 59 13.72 -6.22 9.27
CA TYR A 59 14.74 -5.21 8.98
C TYR A 59 14.41 -3.83 9.55
N ASP A 60 13.13 -3.54 9.79
CA ASP A 60 12.67 -2.24 10.26
C ASP A 60 11.24 -2.32 10.87
N THR A 61 10.70 -1.21 11.34
CA THR A 61 9.32 -1.05 11.82
C THR A 61 8.62 0.10 11.13
N LEU A 62 7.32 -0.04 10.92
CA LEU A 62 6.42 1.00 10.44
C LEU A 62 5.59 1.51 11.62
N PHE A 63 5.53 2.84 11.78
CA PHE A 63 4.55 3.53 12.62
C PHE A 63 3.66 4.35 11.70
N ASP A 64 2.37 4.01 11.65
CA ASP A 64 1.40 4.69 10.82
C ASP A 64 0.81 5.92 11.53
N ASN A 65 1.64 6.95 11.65
CA ASN A 65 1.26 8.20 12.32
C ASN A 65 0.20 9.03 11.56
N MET A 66 -0.23 8.57 10.38
CA MET A 66 -1.21 9.26 9.53
C MET A 66 -2.51 8.46 9.33
N GLY A 67 -2.62 7.24 9.86
CA GLY A 67 -3.82 6.42 9.75
C GLY A 67 -4.10 5.96 8.31
N ASN A 68 -3.06 5.66 7.54
CA ASN A 68 -3.17 5.07 6.21
C ASN A 68 -3.60 3.59 6.27
N PHE A 69 -3.26 2.88 7.34
CA PHE A 69 -3.57 1.47 7.55
C PHE A 69 -4.71 1.35 8.57
N PRO A 70 -5.88 0.83 8.18
CA PRO A 70 -7.04 0.79 9.07
C PRO A 70 -6.93 -0.25 10.20
N THR A 71 -6.03 -1.23 10.05
CA THR A 71 -5.98 -2.43 10.91
C THR A 71 -4.90 -2.37 11.99
N PHE A 72 -3.89 -1.51 11.86
CA PHE A 72 -2.77 -1.41 12.80
C PHE A 72 -2.15 0.00 12.84
N ASP A 73 -1.60 0.37 14.00
CA ASP A 73 -0.74 1.56 14.14
C ASP A 73 0.75 1.23 13.95
N TYR A 74 1.15 0.00 14.29
CA TYR A 74 2.53 -0.47 14.22
C TYR A 74 2.64 -1.80 13.49
N ALA A 75 3.64 -1.92 12.62
CA ALA A 75 3.99 -3.17 11.95
C ALA A 75 5.50 -3.40 11.96
N ALA A 76 5.92 -4.65 11.98
CA ALA A 76 7.28 -5.05 11.65
C ALA A 76 7.40 -5.19 10.13
N LYS A 77 8.43 -4.57 9.56
CA LYS A 77 8.79 -4.78 8.14
C LYS A 77 9.70 -5.99 8.05
N ALA A 78 9.27 -6.97 7.27
CA ALA A 78 9.92 -8.26 7.15
C ALA A 78 10.24 -8.59 5.70
N GLU A 79 11.24 -9.43 5.48
CA GLU A 79 11.62 -9.93 4.17
C GLU A 79 11.81 -11.44 4.22
N ASN A 80 11.18 -12.18 3.29
CA ASN A 80 11.48 -13.59 3.06
C ASN A 80 12.73 -13.71 2.18
N LYS A 81 13.82 -14.25 2.72
CA LYS A 81 15.11 -14.34 2.01
C LYS A 81 15.13 -15.30 0.82
N LYS A 82 14.15 -16.20 0.72
CA LYS A 82 14.06 -17.16 -0.38
C LYS A 82 13.58 -16.54 -1.68
N ASP A 83 12.61 -15.64 -1.62
CA ASP A 83 11.98 -15.01 -2.79
C ASP A 83 12.09 -13.47 -2.81
N ASN A 84 12.72 -12.90 -1.78
CA ASN A 84 12.91 -11.46 -1.59
C ASN A 84 11.56 -10.71 -1.60
N THR A 85 10.51 -11.32 -1.05
CA THR A 85 9.21 -10.65 -0.82
C THR A 85 9.31 -9.86 0.47
N GLN A 86 9.10 -8.55 0.39
CA GLN A 86 8.96 -7.67 1.54
C GLN A 86 7.49 -7.60 1.92
N PHE A 87 7.20 -7.59 3.22
CA PHE A 87 5.83 -7.62 3.72
C PHE A 87 5.76 -7.09 5.15
N LEU A 88 4.54 -6.83 5.61
CA LEU A 88 4.26 -6.35 6.96
C LEU A 88 3.76 -7.49 7.84
N ILE A 89 4.13 -7.43 9.12
CA ILE A 89 3.60 -8.30 10.18
C ILE A 89 3.11 -7.39 11.30
N TYR A 90 1.86 -7.52 11.68
CA TYR A 90 1.22 -6.61 12.62
C TYR A 90 0.19 -7.33 13.49
N TYR A 91 -0.15 -6.70 14.61
CA TYR A 91 -1.28 -7.12 15.42
C TYR A 91 -2.52 -6.36 14.95
N ASN A 92 -3.49 -7.08 14.40
CA ASN A 92 -4.74 -6.50 13.93
C ASN A 92 -5.68 -6.28 15.14
N GLU A 93 -5.99 -5.02 15.43
CA GLU A 93 -6.83 -4.65 16.56
C GLU A 93 -8.30 -5.04 16.39
N GLU A 94 -8.79 -5.25 15.16
CA GLU A 94 -10.16 -5.69 14.91
C GLU A 94 -10.31 -7.19 15.16
N THR A 95 -9.38 -8.00 14.65
CA THR A 95 -9.43 -9.46 14.77
C THR A 95 -8.71 -10.01 16.00
N LYS A 96 -7.98 -9.16 16.72
CA LYS A 96 -7.22 -9.50 17.94
C LYS A 96 -6.21 -10.64 17.71
N GLN A 97 -5.54 -10.63 16.57
CA GLN A 97 -4.52 -11.62 16.20
C GLN A 97 -3.38 -11.00 15.41
N MET A 98 -2.26 -11.71 15.36
CA MET A 98 -1.17 -11.38 14.45
C MET A 98 -1.56 -11.75 13.01
N GLU A 99 -1.33 -10.82 12.10
CA GLU A 99 -1.60 -10.97 10.66
C GLU A 99 -0.36 -10.54 9.86
N ASP A 100 -0.33 -10.91 8.58
CA ASP A 100 0.74 -10.52 7.66
C ASP A 100 0.23 -10.29 6.23
N THR A 101 1.01 -9.54 5.45
CA THR A 101 0.71 -9.23 4.04
C THR A 101 1.46 -10.12 3.04
N TYR A 102 2.16 -11.17 3.48
CA TYR A 102 3.11 -11.92 2.65
C TYR A 102 2.47 -12.50 1.38
N ILE A 103 1.25 -13.05 1.49
CA ILE A 103 0.56 -13.64 0.35
C ILE A 103 0.11 -12.58 -0.65
N ALA A 104 -0.40 -11.43 -0.16
CA ALA A 104 -0.82 -10.33 -1.00
C ALA A 104 0.38 -9.81 -1.81
N GLU A 105 1.46 -9.41 -1.14
CA GLU A 105 2.71 -8.91 -1.73
C GLU A 105 3.30 -9.86 -2.76
N LYS A 106 3.26 -11.17 -2.46
CA LYS A 106 3.74 -12.21 -3.38
C LYS A 106 2.87 -12.29 -4.64
N TRP A 107 1.55 -12.28 -4.49
CA TRP A 107 0.61 -12.32 -5.61
C TRP A 107 0.64 -11.04 -6.44
N GLU A 108 0.81 -9.88 -5.84
CA GLU A 108 1.01 -8.59 -6.51
C GLU A 108 2.23 -8.64 -7.41
N LYS A 109 3.39 -8.99 -6.83
CA LYS A 109 4.66 -9.10 -7.57
C LYS A 109 4.56 -10.13 -8.70
N GLU A 110 3.91 -11.28 -8.46
CA GLU A 110 3.73 -12.29 -9.49
C GLU A 110 2.83 -11.79 -10.63
N LEU A 111 1.67 -11.22 -10.29
CA LEU A 111 0.72 -10.72 -11.27
C LEU A 111 1.32 -9.56 -12.08
N GLU A 112 1.94 -8.59 -11.42
CA GLU A 112 2.58 -7.44 -12.05
C GLU A 112 3.61 -7.89 -13.09
N ASN A 113 4.53 -8.80 -12.72
CA ASN A 113 5.56 -9.31 -13.63
C ASN A 113 4.95 -10.05 -14.84
N ASN A 114 3.83 -10.74 -14.65
CA ASN A 114 3.17 -11.49 -15.71
C ASN A 114 2.45 -10.58 -16.73
N ILE A 115 1.85 -9.47 -16.28
CA ILE A 115 0.97 -8.65 -17.13
C ILE A 115 1.64 -7.38 -17.65
N ARG A 116 2.66 -6.86 -16.96
CA ARG A 116 3.39 -5.64 -17.36
C ARG A 116 3.86 -5.68 -18.81
N PRO A 117 4.47 -6.77 -19.35
CA PRO A 117 4.91 -6.79 -20.74
C PRO A 117 3.78 -6.61 -21.75
N TYR A 118 2.61 -7.20 -21.50
CA TYR A 118 1.45 -7.06 -22.37
C TYR A 118 0.87 -5.64 -22.33
N ILE A 119 0.78 -5.06 -21.13
CA ILE A 119 0.26 -3.70 -20.94
C ILE A 119 1.19 -2.68 -21.60
N GLU A 120 2.51 -2.80 -21.41
CA GLU A 120 3.50 -1.94 -22.06
C GLU A 120 3.50 -2.10 -23.59
N GLN A 121 3.25 -3.31 -24.10
CA GLN A 121 3.08 -3.53 -25.54
C GLN A 121 1.89 -2.75 -26.11
N LYS A 122 0.80 -2.62 -25.34
CA LYS A 122 -0.45 -1.97 -25.77
C LYS A 122 -0.44 -0.45 -25.58
N LEU A 123 0.11 0.02 -24.48
CA LEU A 123 0.05 1.42 -24.07
C LEU A 123 1.37 2.17 -24.28
N GLY A 124 2.46 1.45 -24.52
CA GLY A 124 3.81 2.00 -24.55
C GLY A 124 4.39 2.15 -23.15
N THR A 125 5.32 3.10 -22.99
CA THR A 125 5.92 3.41 -21.69
C THR A 125 4.86 3.86 -20.68
N LEU A 126 4.92 3.33 -19.47
CA LEU A 126 4.06 3.69 -18.34
C LEU A 126 4.83 4.65 -17.40
N ASP A 127 4.11 5.60 -16.79
CA ASP A 127 4.65 6.46 -15.73
C ASP A 127 4.65 5.68 -14.40
N GLU A 128 3.56 4.97 -14.14
CA GLU A 128 3.35 4.14 -12.97
C GLU A 128 2.53 2.91 -13.37
N PHE A 129 2.85 1.78 -12.75
CA PHE A 129 2.10 0.54 -12.88
C PHE A 129 2.25 -0.25 -11.60
N TRP A 130 1.14 -0.51 -10.94
CA TRP A 130 1.09 -1.25 -9.69
C TRP A 130 -0.17 -2.10 -9.61
N VAL A 131 -0.04 -3.17 -8.85
CA VAL A 131 -1.08 -4.18 -8.60
C VAL A 131 -1.24 -4.27 -7.10
N GLU A 132 -2.48 -4.24 -6.63
CA GLU A 132 -2.82 -4.30 -5.22
C GLU A 132 -3.84 -5.41 -5.01
N TYR A 133 -3.55 -6.32 -4.07
CA TYR A 133 -4.52 -7.26 -3.52
C TYR A 133 -4.95 -6.78 -2.13
N ASP A 134 -6.07 -7.30 -1.65
CA ASP A 134 -6.41 -7.16 -0.22
C ASP A 134 -5.23 -7.69 0.62
N GLU A 135 -4.67 -6.83 1.47
CA GLU A 135 -3.54 -7.14 2.35
C GLU A 135 -3.74 -8.44 3.16
N ARG A 136 -4.99 -8.78 3.46
CA ARG A 136 -5.39 -9.95 4.25
C ARG A 136 -5.70 -11.17 3.38
N ALA A 137 -5.38 -11.15 2.08
CA ALA A 137 -5.63 -12.24 1.14
C ALA A 137 -5.16 -13.61 1.66
N GLY A 138 -3.99 -13.67 2.30
CA GLY A 138 -3.48 -14.91 2.89
C GLY A 138 -4.42 -15.52 3.94
N ILE A 139 -5.01 -14.69 4.77
CA ILE A 139 -5.95 -15.09 5.83
C ILE A 139 -7.32 -15.38 5.21
N THR A 140 -7.86 -14.46 4.40
CA THR A 140 -9.17 -14.57 3.76
C THR A 140 -9.31 -15.87 2.96
N TYR A 141 -8.26 -16.25 2.23
CA TYR A 141 -8.24 -17.46 1.39
C TYR A 141 -7.57 -18.66 2.07
N ASN A 142 -7.14 -18.52 3.34
CA ASN A 142 -6.45 -19.55 4.11
C ASN A 142 -5.26 -20.17 3.33
N VAL A 143 -4.44 -19.31 2.73
CA VAL A 143 -3.29 -19.70 1.91
C VAL A 143 -2.12 -20.00 2.82
N ASN A 144 -1.51 -21.18 2.63
CA ASN A 144 -0.34 -21.56 3.42
C ASN A 144 0.91 -20.79 2.96
N PRO A 145 1.53 -19.94 3.79
CA PRO A 145 2.71 -19.16 3.39
C PRO A 145 3.93 -20.03 3.06
N ASN A 146 3.97 -21.27 3.55
CA ASN A 146 5.07 -22.20 3.29
C ASN A 146 4.93 -22.96 1.96
N LYS A 147 3.74 -22.92 1.36
CA LYS A 147 3.39 -23.55 0.08
C LYS A 147 2.30 -22.70 -0.59
N PRO A 148 2.63 -21.46 -1.00
CA PRO A 148 1.64 -20.55 -1.52
C PRO A 148 1.08 -21.08 -2.83
N SER A 149 -0.24 -21.22 -2.89
CA SER A 149 -1.01 -21.49 -4.11
C SER A 149 -1.09 -20.25 -4.98
N SER A 150 -1.46 -20.43 -6.24
CA SER A 150 -1.62 -19.32 -7.18
C SER A 150 -2.89 -18.53 -6.85
N TYR A 151 -2.85 -17.20 -7.03
CA TYR A 151 -4.03 -16.32 -6.94
C TYR A 151 -5.19 -16.79 -7.85
N LYS A 152 -4.88 -17.48 -8.96
CA LYS A 152 -5.85 -17.99 -9.93
C LYS A 152 -6.80 -19.06 -9.36
N GLU A 153 -6.42 -19.69 -8.26
CA GLU A 153 -7.23 -20.72 -7.59
C GLU A 153 -8.34 -20.12 -6.73
N TYR A 154 -8.31 -18.80 -6.51
CA TYR A 154 -9.20 -18.08 -5.60
C TYR A 154 -10.05 -17.05 -6.34
N ASP A 155 -11.06 -16.53 -5.64
CA ASP A 155 -11.88 -15.42 -6.13
C ASP A 155 -11.24 -14.07 -5.73
N ALA A 156 -9.91 -14.03 -5.69
CA ALA A 156 -9.13 -12.84 -5.38
C ALA A 156 -9.31 -11.79 -6.49
N ALA A 157 -9.59 -10.55 -6.08
CA ALA A 157 -9.93 -9.45 -6.96
C ALA A 157 -8.91 -8.31 -6.79
N PRO A 158 -7.80 -8.32 -7.55
CA PRO A 158 -6.81 -7.26 -7.46
C PRO A 158 -7.32 -5.96 -8.07
N THR A 159 -6.77 -4.86 -7.60
CA THR A 159 -6.85 -3.54 -8.25
C THR A 159 -5.55 -3.31 -9.03
N ILE A 160 -5.68 -3.02 -10.32
CA ILE A 160 -4.57 -2.79 -11.25
C ILE A 160 -4.65 -1.34 -11.68
N LEU A 161 -3.58 -0.59 -11.44
CA LEU A 161 -3.54 0.84 -11.65
C LEU A 161 -2.45 1.17 -12.66
N ILE A 162 -2.85 1.85 -13.74
CA ILE A 162 -2.02 2.12 -14.91
C ILE A 162 -1.98 3.63 -15.12
N SER A 163 -0.79 4.23 -15.05
CA SER A 163 -0.59 5.65 -15.36
C SER A 163 0.17 5.79 -16.67
N VAL A 164 -0.43 6.47 -17.65
CA VAL A 164 0.15 6.64 -18.99
C VAL A 164 0.65 8.08 -19.19
N PRO A 165 1.92 8.30 -19.58
CA PRO A 165 2.55 9.63 -19.67
C PRO A 165 2.24 10.39 -20.96
N ARG A 166 0.98 10.35 -21.41
CA ARG A 166 0.46 11.10 -22.57
C ARG A 166 -1.00 11.50 -22.33
N LYS A 167 -1.53 12.37 -23.20
CA LYS A 167 -2.96 12.69 -23.20
C LYS A 167 -3.82 11.51 -23.67
N PRO A 168 -5.13 11.51 -23.35
CA PRO A 168 -6.05 10.50 -23.83
C PRO A 168 -6.04 10.36 -25.35
N ASP A 169 -5.98 9.11 -25.81
CA ASP A 169 -6.22 8.71 -27.20
C ASP A 169 -7.65 8.15 -27.34
N LYS A 170 -8.21 8.24 -28.55
CA LYS A 170 -9.56 7.73 -28.83
C LYS A 170 -9.65 6.21 -28.73
N LYS A 171 -8.54 5.49 -28.88
CA LYS A 171 -8.47 4.02 -28.81
C LYS A 171 -8.24 3.50 -27.40
N ASP A 172 -8.02 4.37 -26.42
CA ASP A 172 -7.66 3.95 -25.06
C ASP A 172 -8.73 3.10 -24.37
N GLU A 173 -10.00 3.39 -24.64
CA GLU A 173 -11.09 2.55 -24.10
C GLU A 173 -11.09 1.15 -24.72
N GLU A 174 -10.84 1.05 -26.02
CA GLU A 174 -10.74 -0.24 -26.73
C GLU A 174 -9.54 -1.04 -26.20
N ILE A 175 -8.39 -0.37 -26.05
CA ILE A 175 -7.18 -0.98 -25.48
C ILE A 175 -7.43 -1.46 -24.04
N LEU A 176 -8.12 -0.68 -23.22
CA LEU A 176 -8.46 -1.08 -21.85
C LEU A 176 -9.37 -2.32 -21.85
N ASN A 177 -10.36 -2.39 -22.74
CA ASN A 177 -11.20 -3.58 -22.87
C ASN A 177 -10.40 -4.81 -23.35
N GLU A 178 -9.41 -4.63 -24.22
CA GLU A 178 -8.48 -5.71 -24.61
C GLU A 178 -7.63 -6.19 -23.42
N ILE A 179 -7.12 -5.26 -22.59
CA ILE A 179 -6.40 -5.60 -21.36
C ILE A 179 -7.29 -6.38 -20.40
N VAL A 180 -8.52 -5.93 -20.15
CA VAL A 180 -9.48 -6.67 -19.31
C VAL A 180 -9.75 -8.07 -19.86
N ALA A 181 -9.95 -8.20 -21.18
CA ALA A 181 -10.16 -9.51 -21.80
C ALA A 181 -8.94 -10.44 -21.65
N PHE A 182 -7.72 -9.91 -21.78
CA PHE A 182 -6.47 -10.64 -21.54
C PHE A 182 -6.34 -11.09 -20.08
N LEU A 183 -6.65 -10.21 -19.12
CA LEU A 183 -6.64 -10.55 -17.70
C LEU A 183 -7.62 -11.69 -17.38
N GLN A 184 -8.82 -11.65 -17.95
CA GLN A 184 -9.82 -12.70 -17.73
C GLN A 184 -9.46 -14.03 -18.41
N LYS A 185 -9.05 -13.99 -19.68
CA LYS A 185 -8.93 -15.20 -20.52
C LYS A 185 -7.57 -15.85 -20.46
N ASP A 186 -6.51 -15.05 -20.54
CA ASP A 186 -5.13 -15.53 -20.67
C ASP A 186 -4.44 -15.60 -19.31
N VAL A 187 -4.63 -14.57 -18.48
CA VAL A 187 -4.07 -14.57 -17.12
C VAL A 187 -4.92 -15.45 -16.19
N GLY A 188 -6.23 -15.49 -16.40
CA GLY A 188 -7.15 -16.31 -15.61
C GLY A 188 -7.63 -15.65 -14.33
N LEU A 189 -7.66 -14.31 -14.28
CA LEU A 189 -8.30 -13.58 -13.18
C LEU A 189 -9.82 -13.66 -13.33
N LYS A 190 -10.49 -14.17 -12.30
CA LYS A 190 -11.95 -14.25 -12.27
C LYS A 190 -12.57 -12.88 -12.02
N HIS A 191 -11.94 -12.11 -11.13
CA HIS A 191 -12.38 -10.79 -10.72
C HIS A 191 -11.22 -9.81 -10.73
N GLY A 192 -11.52 -8.53 -10.87
CA GLY A 192 -10.53 -7.49 -10.74
C GLY A 192 -11.04 -6.13 -11.13
N THR A 193 -10.27 -5.12 -10.76
CA THR A 193 -10.49 -3.73 -11.15
C THR A 193 -9.27 -3.23 -11.90
N VAL A 194 -9.48 -2.55 -13.02
CA VAL A 194 -8.43 -1.87 -13.77
C VAL A 194 -8.79 -0.40 -13.86
N SER A 195 -7.90 0.47 -13.37
CA SER A 195 -7.94 1.90 -13.65
C SER A 195 -6.80 2.31 -14.56
N MET A 196 -7.10 3.23 -15.48
CA MET A 196 -6.12 3.89 -16.33
C MET A 196 -6.27 5.40 -16.24
N SER A 197 -5.20 6.05 -15.80
CA SER A 197 -5.08 7.51 -15.65
C SER A 197 -3.97 8.06 -16.55
N TYR A 198 -3.98 9.39 -16.73
CA TYR A 198 -3.01 10.09 -17.59
C TYR A 198 -2.12 10.99 -16.75
N ILE A 199 -1.01 10.43 -16.27
CA ILE A 199 -0.08 11.09 -15.34
C ILE A 199 1.32 11.04 -15.94
N LYS A 200 2.08 12.13 -15.74
CA LYS A 200 3.51 12.17 -16.08
C LYS A 200 4.31 12.78 -14.95
N ASN A 201 5.30 12.05 -14.46
CA ASN A 201 6.11 12.43 -13.31
C ASN A 201 5.25 12.86 -12.10
N GLY A 202 4.16 12.14 -11.84
CA GLY A 202 3.21 12.44 -10.75
C GLY A 202 2.29 13.65 -10.98
N ALA A 203 2.36 14.32 -12.14
CA ALA A 203 1.43 15.41 -12.50
C ALA A 203 0.31 14.92 -13.44
N PRO A 204 -0.96 15.18 -13.14
CA PRO A 204 -2.07 14.83 -14.03
C PRO A 204 -1.96 15.63 -15.34
N LEU A 205 -2.08 14.94 -16.46
CA LEU A 205 -2.12 15.53 -17.81
C LEU A 205 -3.54 15.78 -18.30
N ASP A 206 -4.50 15.07 -17.74
CA ASP A 206 -5.93 15.13 -18.06
C ASP A 206 -6.73 14.57 -16.87
N ASP A 207 -7.96 15.06 -16.67
CA ASP A 207 -8.86 14.58 -15.59
C ASP A 207 -9.62 13.31 -16.00
N LYS A 208 -9.50 12.89 -17.25
CA LYS A 208 -10.14 11.67 -17.73
C LYS A 208 -9.49 10.44 -17.11
N GLU A 209 -10.32 9.60 -16.53
CA GLU A 209 -9.92 8.30 -16.00
C GLU A 209 -10.82 7.23 -16.63
N TRP A 210 -10.24 6.05 -16.87
CA TRP A 210 -11.00 4.90 -17.30
C TRP A 210 -11.00 3.85 -16.21
N PHE A 211 -12.16 3.31 -15.92
CA PHE A 211 -12.34 2.34 -14.86
C PHE A 211 -13.16 1.15 -15.36
N LYS A 212 -12.67 -0.06 -15.11
CA LYS A 212 -13.37 -1.31 -15.44
C LYS A 212 -13.26 -2.29 -14.28
N THR A 213 -14.39 -2.84 -13.87
CA THR A 213 -14.46 -3.96 -12.93
C THR A 213 -15.07 -5.17 -13.64
N PHE A 214 -14.57 -6.36 -13.34
CA PHE A 214 -15.03 -7.62 -13.89
C PHE A 214 -15.04 -8.74 -12.85
#